data_AF-A0A3N6E7L4-F1
#
_entry.id   AF-A0A3N6E7L4-F1
#
_cell.length_a   1.000
_cell.length_b   1.000
_cell.length_c   1.000
_cell.angle_alpha   90.00
_cell.angle_beta   90.00
_cell.angle_gamma   90.00
#
_symmetry.space_group_name_H-M   'P 1'
#
loop_
_entity.id
_entity.type
_entity.pdbx_description
1 polymer ?
#
loop_
_entity_poly.entity_id
_entity_poly.type
_entity_poly.pdbx_seq_one_letter_code
_entity_poly.pdbx_strand_id
1 'polypeptide(L)'
;MPYEDGPGAKDRPCLVLSVRGDSALVAKITSKLHADRPGVIALPAGTVGDARGRASFLETDELREVSVRGFRRRVGVVDPAVWERVRNLG
;
A
#
# COMPACT_ATOMS: atom_id res chain seq x y z
N MET A 1 5.74 0.05 5.75
CA MET A 1 5.93 1.50 5.95
C MET A 1 5.69 1.87 7.39
N PRO A 2 6.55 2.69 8.00
CA PRO A 2 6.18 3.39 9.22
C PRO A 2 4.98 4.30 8.91
N TYR A 3 3.92 4.17 9.69
CA TYR A 3 2.76 5.06 9.65
C TYR A 3 2.95 6.07 10.75
N GLU A 4 3.43 7.26 10.39
CA GLU A 4 3.77 8.38 11.29
C GLU A 4 4.79 7.97 12.39
N ASP A 5 5.76 8.82 12.69
CA ASP A 5 6.70 8.60 13.81
C ASP A 5 5.99 8.83 15.16
N GLY A 6 4.81 8.24 15.33
CA GLY A 6 4.05 8.16 16.57
C GLY A 6 4.26 6.82 17.27
N PRO A 7 4.02 6.75 18.59
CA PRO A 7 4.19 5.54 19.40
C PRO A 7 3.17 4.48 18.97
N GLY A 8 3.54 3.68 17.97
CA GLY A 8 2.64 2.72 17.36
C GLY A 8 2.99 2.34 15.91
N ALA A 9 4.23 2.56 15.47
CA ALA A 9 4.72 2.17 14.15
C ALA A 9 4.50 0.66 13.93
N LYS A 10 3.41 0.34 13.22
CA LYS A 10 3.11 -1.02 12.77
C LYS A 10 3.72 -1.21 11.39
N ASP A 11 4.26 -2.39 11.12
CA ASP A 11 4.62 -2.80 9.77
C ASP A 11 3.34 -2.86 8.92
N ARG A 12 3.08 -1.80 8.16
CA ARG A 12 1.94 -1.75 7.24
C ARG A 12 2.37 -2.11 5.82
N PRO A 13 1.60 -2.97 5.11
CA PRO A 13 1.81 -3.21 3.70
C PRO A 13 1.49 -1.96 2.88
N CYS A 14 2.07 -1.88 1.69
CA CYS A 14 1.91 -0.80 0.74
C CYS A 14 2.12 -1.36 -0.68
N LEU A 15 1.55 -0.67 -1.67
CA LEU A 15 1.86 -0.91 -3.07
C LEU A 15 2.99 0.04 -3.48
N VAL A 16 4.05 -0.50 -4.08
CA VAL A 16 5.08 0.32 -4.75
C VAL A 16 4.55 0.71 -6.13
N LEU A 17 4.52 2.02 -6.39
CA LEU A 17 4.06 2.58 -7.67
C LEU A 17 5.24 2.86 -8.59
N SER A 18 6.30 3.48 -8.06
CA SER A 18 7.54 3.72 -8.81
C SER A 18 8.75 3.72 -7.88
N VAL A 19 9.94 3.51 -8.46
CA VAL A 19 11.23 3.54 -7.76
C VAL A 19 12.15 4.48 -8.51
N ARG A 20 12.77 5.42 -7.80
CA ARG A 20 13.71 6.40 -8.34
C ARG A 20 14.91 6.48 -7.39
N GLY A 21 16.07 6.01 -7.86
CA GLY A 21 17.26 5.92 -7.02
C GLY A 21 17.04 5.00 -5.81
N ASP A 22 17.22 5.53 -4.61
CA ASP A 22 17.04 4.82 -3.33
C ASP A 22 15.66 5.07 -2.69
N SER A 23 14.76 5.74 -3.40
CA SER A 23 13.42 6.11 -2.95
C SER A 23 12.32 5.45 -3.78
N ALA A 24 11.19 5.17 -3.14
CA ALA A 24 10.02 4.56 -3.74
C ALA A 24 8.76 5.36 -3.42
N LEU A 25 7.97 5.65 -4.44
CA LEU A 25 6.63 6.19 -4.28
C LEU A 25 5.66 5.05 -4.01
N VAL A 26 4.87 5.18 -2.96
CA VAL A 26 3.95 4.13 -2.52
C VAL A 26 2.54 4.63 -2.23
N ALA A 27 1.59 3.71 -2.35
CA ALA A 27 0.24 3.85 -1.82
C ALA A 27 0.04 2.90 -0.62
N LYS A 28 -0.63 3.38 0.43
CA LYS A 28 -0.84 2.64 1.68
C LYS A 28 -1.87 1.53 1.48
N ILE A 29 -1.66 0.39 2.14
CA ILE A 29 -2.68 -0.66 2.28
C ILE A 29 -3.14 -0.75 3.75
N THR A 30 -4.45 -0.77 3.96
CA THR A 30 -5.09 -0.81 5.27
C THR A 30 -6.14 -1.91 5.35
N SER A 31 -6.42 -2.42 6.54
CA SER A 31 -7.58 -3.31 6.78
C SER A 31 -8.81 -2.54 7.29
N LYS A 32 -8.73 -1.20 7.37
CA LYS A 32 -9.85 -0.33 7.76
C LYS A 32 -10.42 0.31 6.51
N LEU A 33 -11.74 0.20 6.31
CA LEU A 33 -12.41 0.91 5.22
C LEU A 33 -12.57 2.38 5.59
N HIS A 34 -12.17 3.26 4.69
CA HIS A 34 -12.35 4.71 4.78
C HIS A 34 -13.24 5.18 3.61
N ALA A 35 -14.50 4.78 3.60
CA ALA A 35 -15.41 4.96 2.45
C ALA A 35 -15.70 6.43 2.10
N ASP A 36 -15.45 7.34 3.03
CA ASP A 36 -15.55 8.79 2.88
C ASP A 36 -14.35 9.42 2.17
N ARG A 37 -13.21 8.71 2.10
CA ARG A 37 -12.03 9.17 1.37
C ARG A 37 -12.14 8.84 -0.11
N PRO A 38 -11.77 9.78 -1.01
CA PRO A 38 -11.58 9.43 -2.40
C PRO A 38 -10.40 8.46 -2.56
N GLY A 39 -10.33 7.80 -3.72
CA GLY A 39 -9.20 6.93 -4.04
C GLY A 39 -9.09 5.63 -3.23
N VAL A 40 -10.17 5.20 -2.55
CA VAL A 40 -10.17 3.91 -1.83
C VAL A 40 -10.54 2.77 -2.78
N ILE A 41 -9.62 1.81 -2.92
CA ILE A 41 -9.79 0.64 -3.78
C ILE A 41 -9.80 -0.63 -2.93
N ALA A 42 -10.88 -1.40 -2.99
CA ALA A 42 -10.93 -2.73 -2.39
C ALA A 42 -9.96 -3.67 -3.11
N LEU A 43 -9.15 -4.40 -2.35
CA LEU A 43 -8.19 -5.36 -2.87
C LEU A 43 -8.77 -6.78 -2.85
N PRO A 44 -8.46 -7.62 -3.84
CA PRO A 44 -8.79 -9.04 -3.81
C PRO A 44 -8.29 -9.71 -2.52
N ALA A 45 -9.04 -10.70 -2.03
CA ALA A 45 -8.63 -11.50 -0.88
C ALA A 45 -7.24 -12.11 -1.12
N GLY A 46 -6.40 -12.14 -0.09
CA GLY A 46 -5.04 -12.69 -0.18
C GLY A 46 -3.98 -11.72 -0.73
N THR A 47 -4.34 -10.53 -1.25
CA THR A 47 -3.37 -9.56 -1.82
C THR A 47 -2.18 -9.26 -0.90
N VAL A 48 -2.42 -9.18 0.42
CA VAL A 48 -1.38 -8.91 1.42
C VAL A 48 -1.02 -10.12 2.30
N GLY A 49 -1.47 -11.32 1.92
CA GLY A 49 -1.22 -12.55 2.69
C GLY A 49 -1.68 -12.46 4.15
N ASP A 50 -2.79 -11.74 4.42
CA ASP A 50 -3.34 -11.66 5.77
C ASP A 50 -3.90 -13.03 6.17
N ALA A 51 -3.25 -13.68 7.14
CA ALA A 51 -3.64 -14.99 7.66
C ALA A 51 -5.07 -15.04 8.21
N ARG A 52 -5.65 -13.88 8.56
CA ARG A 52 -7.04 -13.77 9.04
C ARG A 52 -8.05 -13.51 7.93
N GLY A 53 -7.60 -13.43 6.67
CA GLY A 53 -8.47 -13.21 5.51
C GLY A 53 -9.22 -11.88 5.51
N ARG A 54 -8.74 -10.86 6.25
CA ARG A 54 -9.45 -9.58 6.34
C ARG A 54 -9.41 -8.85 5.00
N ALA A 55 -10.51 -8.17 4.69
CA ALA A 55 -10.55 -7.23 3.58
C ALA A 55 -9.43 -6.18 3.74
N SER A 56 -8.80 -5.85 2.62
CA SER A 56 -7.75 -4.85 2.55
C SER A 56 -8.10 -3.81 1.49
N PHE A 57 -7.68 -2.59 1.73
CA PHE A 57 -7.99 -1.44 0.88
C PHE A 57 -6.70 -0.68 0.58
N LEU A 58 -6.53 -0.30 -0.69
CA LEU A 58 -5.50 0.61 -1.13
C LEU A 58 -6.03 2.04 -1.03
N GLU A 59 -5.25 2.94 -0.43
CA GLU A 59 -5.55 4.37 -0.34
C GLU A 59 -4.64 5.12 -1.33
N THR A 60 -5.20 5.63 -2.44
CA THR A 60 -4.42 6.27 -3.51
C THR A 60 -4.21 7.77 -3.35
N ASP A 61 -4.99 8.41 -2.49
CA ASP A 61 -4.98 9.87 -2.33
C ASP A 61 -3.90 10.36 -1.34
N GLU A 62 -3.24 9.42 -0.66
CA GLU A 62 -2.18 9.71 0.31
C GLU A 62 -0.92 8.93 -0.06
N LEU A 63 -0.29 9.34 -1.17
CA LEU A 63 0.97 8.76 -1.62
C LEU A 63 2.11 9.21 -0.72
N ARG A 64 3.09 8.34 -0.53
CA ARG A 64 4.28 8.62 0.30
C ARG A 64 5.53 8.19 -0.43
N GLU A 65 6.56 9.02 -0.36
CA GLU A 65 7.91 8.63 -0.74
C GLU A 65 8.63 8.03 0.48
N VAL A 66 9.29 6.89 0.29
CA VAL A 66 10.09 6.26 1.35
C VAL A 66 11.41 5.75 0.81
N SER A 67 12.38 5.52 1.70
CA SER A 67 13.57 4.77 1.32
C SER A 67 13.23 3.31 0.99
N VAL A 68 13.79 2.81 -0.10
CA VAL A 68 13.74 1.39 -0.49
C VAL A 68 14.32 0.49 0.61
N ARG A 69 15.28 0.99 1.39
CA ARG A 69 15.88 0.27 2.53
C ARG A 69 14.90 0.04 3.68
N GLY A 70 13.78 0.76 3.70
CA GLY A 70 12.70 0.60 4.69
C GLY A 70 11.79 -0.61 4.44
N PHE A 71 11.88 -1.26 3.27
CA PHE A 71 11.08 -2.46 2.98
C PHE A 71 11.66 -3.70 3.68
N ARG A 72 10.86 -4.31 4.57
CA ARG A 72 11.26 -5.52 5.30
C ARG A 72 10.98 -6.83 4.55
N ARG A 73 9.87 -6.88 3.80
CA ARG A 73 9.45 -8.08 3.06
C ARG A 73 8.67 -7.71 1.81
N ARG A 74 8.78 -8.53 0.78
CA ARG A 74 7.90 -8.50 -0.41
C ARG A 74 6.79 -9.53 -0.22
N VAL A 75 5.54 -9.10 -0.38
CA VAL A 75 4.37 -9.98 -0.21
C VAL A 75 3.91 -10.60 -1.53
N GLY A 76 4.04 -9.87 -2.65
CA GLY A 76 3.64 -10.36 -3.96
C GLY A 76 3.62 -9.25 -5.00
N VAL A 77 2.98 -9.54 -6.13
CA VAL A 77 2.56 -8.55 -7.13
C VAL A 77 1.07 -8.27 -6.95
N VAL A 78 0.65 -7.04 -7.23
CA VAL A 78 -0.77 -6.68 -7.20
C VAL A 78 -1.50 -7.25 -8.41
N ASP A 79 -2.80 -7.47 -8.27
CA ASP A 79 -3.68 -7.85 -9.38
C ASP A 79 -3.56 -6.86 -10.56
N PRO A 80 -3.43 -7.34 -11.82
CA PRO A 80 -3.29 -6.47 -13.00
C PRO A 80 -4.41 -5.45 -13.17
N ALA A 81 -5.67 -5.79 -12.84
CA ALA A 81 -6.79 -4.86 -12.96
C ALA A 81 -6.71 -3.74 -11.90
N VAL A 82 -6.16 -4.03 -10.73
CA VAL A 82 -5.83 -3.00 -9.74
C VAL A 82 -4.67 -2.15 -10.24
N TRP A 83 -3.64 -2.76 -10.83
CA TRP A 83 -2.49 -2.04 -11.37
C TRP A 83 -2.88 -1.04 -12.46
N GLU A 84 -3.71 -1.44 -13.43
CA GLU A 84 -4.19 -0.56 -14.51
C GLU A 84 -4.85 0.73 -14.00
N ARG A 85 -5.49 0.67 -12.82
CA ARG A 85 -6.14 1.84 -12.21
C ARG A 85 -5.16 2.82 -11.58
N VAL A 86 -3.98 2.37 -11.17
CA VAL A 86 -3.05 3.15 -10.32
C VAL A 86 -1.69 3.40 -10.96
N ARG A 87 -1.36 2.73 -12.06
CA ARG A 87 -0.06 2.85 -12.74
C ARG A 87 0.31 4.26 -13.21
N ASN A 88 -0.67 5.14 -13.37
CA ASN A 88 -0.48 6.53 -13.78
C ASN A 88 -0.22 7.50 -12.61
N LEU A 89 -0.17 7.00 -11.37
CA LEU A 89 0.00 7.81 -10.16
C LEU A 89 1.48 8.04 -9.77
N GLY A 90 2.46 7.46 -10.47
CA GLY A 90 3.88 7.48 -10.05
C GLY A 90 4.91 7.46 -11.17
#